data_AF-A0A977L974-F1
#
_entry.id   AF-A0A977L974-F1
#
_cell.length_a   1.000
_cell.length_b   1.000
_cell.length_c   1.000
_cell.angle_alpha   90.00
_cell.angle_beta   90.00
_cell.angle_gamma   90.00
#
_symmetry.space_group_name_H-M   'P 1'
#
loop_
_entity.id
_entity.type
_entity.pdbx_description
1 polymer ?
#
loop_
_entity_poly.entity_id
_entity_poly.type
_entity_poly.pdbx_seq_one_letter_code
_entity_poly.pdbx_strand_id
1 'polypeptide(L)'
;MGYLYVALTVLLSSYGQLVLKWRLNQLGEVPQPLKEKFLFLFWAIFDPYIFSGFVAAFLASLTWMAALTKFDLSQAYPFTSISFILILLLSYFLLGEPVTFFKVAGCLLIMAGLILITKG
;
A
#
# COMPACT_ATOMS: atom_id res chain seq x y z
N MET A 1 -22.00 -5.17 2.19
CA MET A 1 -21.60 -3.94 1.46
C MET A 1 -20.41 -3.23 2.10
N GLY A 2 -20.36 -3.00 3.42
CA GLY A 2 -19.21 -2.35 4.06
C GLY A 2 -17.84 -3.00 3.77
N TYR A 3 -17.72 -4.33 3.92
CA TYR A 3 -16.46 -5.05 3.71
C TYR A 3 -15.92 -4.94 2.28
N LEU A 4 -16.80 -4.72 1.29
CA LEU A 4 -16.39 -4.50 -0.10
C LEU A 4 -15.61 -3.20 -0.23
N TYR A 5 -16.04 -2.12 0.45
CA TYR A 5 -15.32 -0.85 0.45
C TYR A 5 -13.93 -1.00 1.06
N VAL A 6 -13.81 -1.74 2.16
CA VAL A 6 -12.50 -1.99 2.77
C VAL A 6 -11.60 -2.81 1.86
N ALA A 7 -12.12 -3.86 1.23
CA ALA A 7 -11.36 -4.67 0.27
C ALA A 7 -10.88 -3.81 -0.91
N LEU A 8 -11.73 -2.95 -1.46
CA LEU A 8 -11.36 -2.02 -2.52
C LEU A 8 -10.29 -1.03 -2.07
N THR A 9 -10.41 -0.46 -0.87
CA THR A 9 -9.37 0.42 -0.29
C THR A 9 -8.04 -0.30 -0.24
N VAL A 10 -8.00 -1.52 0.30
CA VAL A 10 -6.77 -2.31 0.43
C VAL A 10 -6.16 -2.59 -0.93
N LEU A 11 -6.96 -3.05 -1.90
CA LEU A 11 -6.47 -3.36 -3.25
C LEU A 11 -5.92 -2.11 -3.97
N LEU A 12 -6.65 -1.00 -3.90
CA LEU A 12 -6.24 0.27 -4.53
C LEU A 12 -4.98 0.85 -3.87
N SER A 13 -4.91 0.84 -2.53
CA SER A 13 -3.72 1.29 -1.79
C SER A 13 -2.51 0.42 -2.09
N SER A 14 -2.66 -0.90 -2.09
CA SER A 14 -1.55 -1.81 -2.40
C SER A 14 -1.09 -1.66 -3.86
N TYR A 15 -2.02 -1.54 -4.82
CA TYR A 15 -1.68 -1.23 -6.21
C TYR A 15 -0.87 0.07 -6.31
N GLY A 16 -1.33 1.15 -5.67
CA GLY A 16 -0.66 2.44 -5.72
C GLY A 16 0.78 2.37 -5.19
N GLN A 17 0.98 1.71 -4.04
CA GLN A 17 2.31 1.54 -3.46
C GLN A 17 3.24 0.70 -4.35
N LEU A 18 2.73 -0.39 -4.92
CA LEU A 18 3.51 -1.29 -5.76
C LEU A 18 3.90 -0.65 -7.10
N VAL A 19 2.98 0.06 -7.77
CA VAL A 19 3.26 0.73 -9.04
C VAL A 19 4.26 1.86 -8.86
N LEU A 20 4.13 2.64 -7.78
CA LEU A 20 5.13 3.66 -7.43
C LEU A 20 6.51 3.03 -7.28
N LYS A 21 6.63 1.96 -6.47
CA LYS A 21 7.90 1.28 -6.24
C LYS A 21 8.48 0.68 -7.53
N TRP A 22 7.65 -0.01 -8.30
CA TRP A 22 8.00 -0.63 -9.58
C TRP A 22 8.52 0.40 -10.58
N ARG A 23 7.80 1.53 -10.73
CA ARG A 23 8.16 2.56 -11.70
C ARG A 23 9.41 3.32 -11.28
N LEU A 24 9.55 3.65 -9.99
CA LEU A 24 10.77 4.28 -9.47
C LEU A 24 12.00 3.40 -9.65
N ASN A 25 11.87 2.07 -9.49
CA ASN A 25 12.98 1.15 -9.76
C ASN A 25 13.41 1.15 -11.25
N GLN A 26 12.52 1.51 -12.19
CA GLN A 26 12.85 1.60 -13.62
C GLN A 26 13.40 2.96 -14.04
N LEU A 27 12.98 4.05 -13.38
CA LEU A 27 13.40 5.41 -13.70
C LEU A 27 14.85 5.70 -13.28
N GLY A 28 15.51 4.76 -12.60
CA GLY A 28 16.93 4.83 -12.22
C GLY A 28 17.18 5.35 -10.81
N GLU A 29 18.45 5.57 -10.48
CA GLU A 29 18.83 6.08 -9.17
C GLU A 29 18.37 7.54 -8.97
N VAL A 30 17.76 7.80 -7.83
CA VAL A 30 17.35 9.15 -7.46
C VAL A 30 18.61 10.01 -7.26
N PRO A 31 18.73 11.16 -7.93
CA PRO A 31 19.89 12.04 -7.78
C PRO A 31 20.15 12.40 -6.31
N GLN A 32 21.42 12.38 -5.90
CA GLN A 32 21.85 12.75 -4.55
C GLN A 32 21.64 14.25 -4.23
N PRO A 33 21.91 15.20 -5.15
CA PRO A 33 21.71 16.61 -4.88
C PRO A 33 20.23 16.93 -4.64
N LEU A 34 19.93 17.66 -3.56
CA LEU A 34 18.56 17.97 -3.14
C LEU A 34 17.71 18.58 -4.27
N LYS A 35 18.32 19.51 -5.02
CA LYS A 35 17.66 20.22 -6.15
C LYS A 35 17.27 19.26 -7.27
N GLU A 36 18.16 18.34 -7.62
CA GLU A 36 17.94 17.36 -8.70
C GLU A 36 16.94 16.28 -8.27
N LYS A 37 16.98 15.88 -6.99
CA LYS A 37 15.97 14.99 -6.40
C LYS A 37 14.57 15.59 -6.46
N PHE A 38 14.42 16.85 -6.07
CA PHE A 38 13.12 17.54 -6.14
C PHE A 38 12.62 17.63 -7.58
N LEU A 39 13.50 18.00 -8.52
CA LEU A 39 13.14 18.09 -9.93
C LEU A 39 12.73 16.71 -10.48
N PHE A 40 13.49 15.66 -10.19
CA PHE A 40 13.18 14.29 -10.59
C PHE A 40 11.82 13.82 -10.06
N LEU A 41 11.55 14.00 -8.76
CA LEU A 41 10.26 13.61 -8.17
C LEU A 41 9.09 14.44 -8.72
N PHE A 42 9.32 15.73 -9.00
CA PHE A 42 8.30 16.59 -9.60
C PHE A 42 7.91 16.10 -11.01
N TRP A 43 8.89 15.80 -11.86
CA TRP A 43 8.63 15.25 -13.19
C TRP A 43 8.06 13.83 -13.14
N ALA A 44 8.47 13.03 -12.15
CA ALA A 44 7.97 11.67 -11.97
C ALA A 44 6.45 11.64 -11.71
N ILE A 45 5.85 12.69 -11.12
CA ILE A 45 4.39 12.78 -10.95
C ILE A 45 3.65 12.75 -12.30
N PHE A 46 4.26 13.26 -13.37
CA PHE A 46 3.68 13.26 -14.72
C PHE A 46 3.90 11.94 -15.47
N ASP A 47 4.63 10.98 -14.90
CA ASP A 47 4.72 9.64 -15.47
C ASP A 47 3.35 8.93 -15.36
N PRO A 48 2.80 8.38 -16.45
CA PRO A 48 1.45 7.78 -16.44
C PRO A 48 1.25 6.69 -15.39
N TYR A 49 2.28 5.90 -15.08
CA TYR A 49 2.18 4.83 -14.10
C TYR A 49 2.17 5.40 -12.68
N ILE A 50 3.09 6.33 -12.38
CA ILE A 50 3.12 7.02 -11.08
C ILE A 50 1.82 7.79 -10.85
N PHE A 51 1.35 8.50 -11.87
CA PHE A 51 0.06 9.20 -11.83
C PHE A 51 -1.09 8.24 -11.55
N SER A 52 -1.13 7.07 -12.20
CA SER A 52 -2.14 6.04 -11.91
C SER A 52 -2.10 5.58 -10.45
N GLY A 53 -0.91 5.52 -9.83
CA GLY A 53 -0.74 5.20 -8.42
C GLY A 53 -1.36 6.27 -7.51
N PHE A 54 -1.20 7.55 -7.85
CA PHE A 54 -1.86 8.65 -7.13
C PHE A 54 -3.38 8.64 -7.30
N VAL A 55 -3.87 8.39 -8.51
CA VAL A 55 -5.31 8.22 -8.77
C VAL A 55 -5.86 7.05 -7.94
N ALA A 56 -5.16 5.92 -7.91
CA ALA A 56 -5.55 4.78 -7.09
C ALA A 56 -5.56 5.12 -5.59
N ALA A 57 -4.57 5.86 -5.09
CA ALA A 57 -4.55 6.30 -3.70
C ALA A 57 -5.72 7.24 -3.37
N PHE A 58 -6.10 8.12 -4.30
CA PHE A 58 -7.28 8.96 -4.16
C PHE A 58 -8.58 8.15 -4.16
N LEU A 59 -8.72 7.16 -5.06
CA LEU A 59 -9.88 6.26 -5.04
C LEU A 59 -9.91 5.38 -3.78
N ALA A 60 -8.74 4.98 -3.26
CA ALA A 60 -8.63 4.26 -2.01
C ALA A 60 -9.14 5.10 -0.83
N SER A 61 -8.84 6.41 -0.79
CA SER A 61 -9.34 7.29 0.26
C SER A 61 -10.85 7.52 0.18
N LEU A 62 -11.43 7.59 -1.02
CA LEU A 62 -12.88 7.68 -1.21
C LEU A 62 -13.59 6.40 -0.74
N THR A 63 -13.07 5.23 -1.09
CA THR A 63 -13.61 3.94 -0.64
C THR A 63 -13.44 3.76 0.86
N TRP A 64 -12.34 4.24 1.43
CA TRP A 64 -12.10 4.20 2.87
C TRP A 64 -13.11 5.08 3.62
N MET A 65 -13.35 6.29 3.13
CA MET A 65 -14.38 7.17 3.66
C MET A 65 -15.76 6.49 3.64
N ALA A 66 -16.12 5.81 2.54
CA ALA A 66 -17.35 5.02 2.46
C ALA A 66 -17.38 3.86 3.47
N ALA A 67 -16.26 3.16 3.67
CA ALA A 67 -16.16 2.10 4.68
C ALA A 67 -16.39 2.61 6.11
N LEU A 68 -15.84 3.78 6.44
CA LEU A 68 -16.00 4.41 7.76
C LEU A 68 -17.44 4.89 8.03
N THR A 69 -18.28 5.04 7.00
CA THR A 69 -19.73 5.28 7.22
C THR A 69 -20.47 4.02 7.68
N LYS A 70 -19.84 2.84 7.59
CA LYS A 70 -20.44 1.54 7.87
C LYS A 70 -19.81 0.80 9.05
N PHE A 71 -18.60 1.18 9.42
CA PHE A 71 -17.85 0.57 10.51
C PHE A 71 -17.20 1.63 11.38
N ASP A 72 -17.11 1.34 12.67
CA ASP A 72 -16.22 2.08 13.55
C ASP A 72 -14.77 1.87 13.10
N LEU A 73 -13.93 2.89 13.34
CA LEU A 73 -12.52 2.87 12.97
C LEU A 73 -11.79 1.64 13.55
N SER A 74 -12.11 1.26 14.78
CA SER A 74 -11.55 0.09 15.47
C SER A 74 -11.90 -1.24 14.79
N GLN A 75 -13.06 -1.34 14.16
CA GLN A 75 -13.48 -2.53 13.42
C GLN A 75 -12.92 -2.58 12.00
N ALA A 76 -12.76 -1.42 11.35
CA ALA A 76 -12.27 -1.33 9.98
C ALA A 76 -10.75 -1.52 9.87
N TYR A 77 -9.97 -1.01 10.84
CA TYR A 77 -8.51 -1.04 10.83
C TYR A 77 -7.89 -2.44 10.79
N PRO A 78 -8.47 -3.47 11.43
CA PRO A 78 -8.01 -4.83 11.26
C PRO A 78 -7.95 -5.30 9.81
N PHE A 79 -8.98 -5.00 9.03
CA PHE A 79 -9.04 -5.41 7.64
C PHE A 79 -8.01 -4.68 6.76
N THR A 80 -7.60 -3.45 7.10
CA THR A 80 -6.53 -2.77 6.36
C THR A 80 -5.17 -3.41 6.58
N SER A 81 -4.97 -4.12 7.70
CA SER A 81 -3.71 -4.82 7.99
C SER A 81 -3.45 -6.01 7.05
N ILE A 82 -4.48 -6.52 6.36
CA ILE A 82 -4.33 -7.51 5.29
C ILE A 82 -3.44 -6.97 4.15
N SER A 83 -3.39 -5.65 3.96
CA SER A 83 -2.50 -5.01 2.99
C SER A 83 -1.03 -5.37 3.21
N PHE A 84 -0.58 -5.60 4.45
CA PHE A 84 0.82 -5.99 4.72
C PHE A 84 1.17 -7.34 4.09
N ILE A 85 0.28 -8.32 4.19
CA ILE A 85 0.46 -9.63 3.55
C ILE A 85 0.41 -9.47 2.04
N LEU A 86 -0.58 -8.73 1.55
CA LEU A 86 -0.78 -8.52 0.12
C LEU A 86 0.44 -7.86 -0.51
N ILE A 87 0.97 -6.80 0.11
CA ILE A 87 2.17 -6.09 -0.34
C ILE A 87 3.38 -7.02 -0.26
N LEU A 88 3.56 -7.77 0.84
CA LEU A 88 4.69 -8.70 0.96
C LEU A 88 4.70 -9.74 -0.17
N LEU A 89 3.54 -10.34 -0.46
CA LEU A 89 3.37 -11.33 -1.54
C LEU A 89 3.58 -10.68 -2.91
N LEU A 90 2.91 -9.57 -3.19
CA LEU A 90 3.00 -8.90 -4.49
C LEU A 90 4.39 -8.30 -4.74
N SER A 91 5.07 -7.79 -3.72
CA SER A 91 6.46 -7.34 -3.85
C SER A 91 7.40 -8.50 -4.18
N TYR A 92 7.17 -9.69 -3.63
CA TYR A 92 7.92 -10.88 -4.02
C TYR A 92 7.68 -11.26 -5.49
N PHE A 93 6.41 -11.38 -5.89
CA PHE A 93 6.06 -11.85 -7.23
C PHE A 93 6.30 -10.81 -8.35
N LEU A 94 6.02 -9.53 -8.10
CA LEU A 94 6.06 -8.46 -9.11
C LEU A 94 7.39 -7.70 -9.12
N LEU A 95 7.99 -7.48 -7.95
CA LEU A 95 9.24 -6.70 -7.82
C LEU A 95 10.47 -7.61 -7.65
N GLY A 96 10.29 -8.91 -7.44
CA GLY A 96 11.38 -9.83 -7.15
C GLY A 96 12.09 -9.53 -5.83
N GLU A 97 11.44 -8.82 -4.90
CA GLU A 97 12.06 -8.47 -3.63
C GLU A 97 12.24 -9.72 -2.75
N PRO A 98 13.42 -9.91 -2.10
CA PRO A 98 13.63 -11.08 -1.26
C PRO A 98 12.68 -11.07 -0.06
N VAL A 99 11.96 -12.18 0.11
CA VAL A 99 11.17 -12.48 1.30
C VAL A 99 12.06 -13.21 2.28
N THR A 100 12.52 -12.49 3.30
CA THR A 100 13.33 -13.07 4.36
C THR A 100 12.43 -13.72 5.41
N PHE A 101 12.99 -14.69 6.14
CA PHE A 101 12.31 -15.31 7.28
C PHE A 101 11.80 -14.28 8.29
N PHE A 102 12.58 -13.23 8.55
CA PHE A 102 12.19 -12.13 9.46
C PHE A 102 10.96 -11.36 8.98
N LYS A 103 10.82 -11.10 7.67
CA LYS A 103 9.62 -10.42 7.12
C LYS A 103 8.37 -11.28 7.33
N VAL A 104 8.47 -12.59 7.11
CA VAL A 104 7.36 -13.53 7.33
C VAL A 104 7.01 -13.63 8.81
N ALA A 105 8.00 -13.80 9.68
CA ALA A 105 7.78 -13.86 11.12
C ALA A 105 7.13 -12.58 11.67
N GLY A 106 7.61 -11.40 11.25
CA GLY A 106 7.00 -10.12 11.61
C GLY A 106 5.56 -9.99 11.11
N CYS A 107 5.27 -10.44 9.90
CA CYS A 107 3.91 -10.45 9.35
C CYS A 107 2.97 -11.34 10.17
N LEU A 108 3.42 -12.53 10.58
CA LEU A 108 2.66 -13.42 11.47
C LEU A 108 2.40 -12.79 12.84
N LEU A 109 3.38 -12.06 13.41
CA LEU A 109 3.20 -11.34 14.67
C LEU A 109 2.18 -10.20 14.56
N ILE A 110 2.20 -9.43 13.47
CA ILE A 110 1.19 -8.39 13.19
C ILE A 110 -0.20 -9.02 13.12
N MET A 111 -0.33 -10.15 12.40
CA MET A 111 -1.59 -10.90 12.30
C MET A 111 -2.07 -11.41 13.67
N ALA A 112 -1.17 -11.96 14.49
CA ALA A 112 -1.51 -12.43 15.82
C ALA A 112 -1.99 -11.28 16.72
N GLY A 113 -1.28 -10.15 16.72
CA GLY A 113 -1.69 -8.94 17.44
C GLY A 113 -3.05 -8.42 16.97
N LEU A 114 -3.32 -8.52 15.67
CA LEU A 114 -4.61 -8.14 15.10
C LEU A 114 -5.77 -9.00 15.61
N ILE A 115 -5.59 -10.33 15.64
CA ILE A 115 -6.61 -11.26 16.15
C ILE A 115 -6.95 -10.92 17.60
N LEU A 116 -5.94 -10.56 18.41
CA LEU A 116 -6.15 -10.12 19.79
C LEU A 116 -6.95 -8.82 19.86
N ILE A 117 -6.60 -7.81 19.04
CA ILE A 117 -7.34 -6.54 18.97
C ILE A 117 -8.79 -6.74 18.55
N THR A 118 -9.07 -7.65 17.60
CA THR A 118 -10.46 -7.90 17.15
C THR A 118 -11.31 -8.65 18.18
N LYS A 119 -10.69 -9.26 19.20
CA LYS A 119 -11.38 -10.04 20.24
C LYS A 119 -11.57 -9.28 21.55
N GLY A 120 -10.92 -8.13 21.73
CA GLY A 120 -11.02 -7.26 22.91
C GLY A 120 -11.78 -5.98 22.58
#